data_AF-A0A368H197-F1
#
_entry.id   AF-A0A368H197-F1
#
_cell.length_a   1.000
_cell.length_b   1.000
_cell.length_c   1.000
_cell.angle_alpha   90.00
_cell.angle_beta   90.00
_cell.angle_gamma   90.00
#
_symmetry.space_group_name_H-M   'P 1'
#
loop_
_entity.id
_entity.type
_entity.pdbx_description
1 polymer ?
#
loop_
_entity_poly.entity_id
_entity_poly.type
_entity_poly.pdbx_seq_one_letter_code
_entity_poly.pdbx_strand_id
1 'polypeptide(L)'
;MAKEVVSKEVEIERLQAKLRKAYSQMERQQADYDEEVRKFKKDSEQAKEELVRVVNKLNDLEAESAKYQEKAKTLDSGQLNAIAEMQEKLRTQEKELSRLRNELSEKEKIAKTFEEMKKELDYLELQNDTLSQTLDSKENTVKELERHIASMRMEATLYQQSCSSGSTPLADETESLADIRPPFTAARPYTKAHSTLGANLSPQPRHKGSGGLTKSLSNYAIDANCNRRDDVSAAMSRSLRSTQKKLVDSRLLVKCLKETVERLARGESPDISRLLGIKTDSMSESEAEQVAFDSTAMTMGVAEKMIVSMTS
;
A
#
# COMPACT_ATOMS: atom_id res chain seq x y z
N MET A 1 -80.85 0.08 100.35
CA MET A 1 -80.65 1.43 99.80
C MET A 1 -79.26 2.00 100.06
N ALA A 2 -78.86 2.35 101.30
CA ALA A 2 -77.58 3.05 101.54
C ALA A 2 -76.32 2.31 101.05
N LYS A 3 -76.19 1.00 101.32
CA LYS A 3 -75.03 0.20 100.85
C LYS A 3 -74.92 0.10 99.32
N GLU A 4 -76.05 0.12 98.63
CA GLU A 4 -76.13 0.00 97.18
C GLU A 4 -75.77 1.33 96.49
N VAL A 5 -76.13 2.46 97.10
CA VAL A 5 -75.70 3.80 96.66
C VAL A 5 -74.18 3.94 96.78
N VAL A 6 -73.60 3.60 97.94
CA VAL A 6 -72.14 3.64 98.15
C VAL A 6 -71.40 2.74 97.16
N SER A 7 -71.91 1.53 96.91
CA SER A 7 -71.33 0.62 95.91
C SER A 7 -71.35 1.20 94.49
N LYS A 8 -72.41 1.94 94.13
CA LYS A 8 -72.51 2.59 92.82
C LYS A 8 -71.59 3.80 92.70
N GLU A 9 -71.41 4.58 93.76
CA GLU A 9 -70.47 5.71 93.82
C GLU A 9 -69.03 5.23 93.60
N VAL A 10 -68.62 4.14 94.25
CA VAL A 10 -67.30 3.52 94.05
C VAL A 10 -67.11 3.04 92.61
N GLU A 11 -68.12 2.43 92.00
CA GLU A 11 -68.02 2.00 90.60
C GLU A 11 -67.98 3.20 89.64
N ILE A 12 -68.71 4.29 89.93
CA ILE A 12 -68.64 5.54 89.16
C ILE A 12 -67.22 6.12 89.22
N GLU A 13 -66.61 6.22 90.39
CA GLU A 13 -65.23 6.72 90.51
C GLU A 13 -64.24 5.84 89.74
N ARG A 14 -64.40 4.51 89.84
CA ARG A 14 -63.60 3.54 89.11
C ARG A 14 -63.74 3.69 87.60
N LEU A 15 -64.97 3.86 87.09
CA LEU A 15 -65.23 4.08 85.67
C LEU A 15 -64.69 5.43 85.20
N GLN A 16 -64.82 6.49 85.99
CA GLN A 16 -64.23 7.80 85.69
C GLN A 16 -62.69 7.74 85.65
N ALA A 17 -62.05 6.99 86.54
CA ALA A 17 -60.61 6.80 86.53
C ALA A 17 -60.14 6.04 85.28
N LYS A 18 -60.88 4.99 84.86
CA LYS A 18 -60.62 4.29 83.60
C LYS A 18 -60.77 5.20 82.39
N LEU A 19 -61.83 6.02 82.37
CA LEU A 19 -62.09 6.95 81.28
C LEU A 19 -60.95 7.98 81.16
N ARG A 20 -60.51 8.57 82.28
CA ARG A 20 -59.35 9.48 82.31
C ARG A 20 -58.08 8.80 81.77
N LYS A 21 -57.81 7.57 82.20
CA LYS A 21 -56.65 6.80 81.73
C LYS A 21 -56.72 6.51 80.22
N ALA A 22 -57.91 6.17 79.72
CA ALA A 22 -58.11 5.93 78.29
C ALA A 22 -57.90 7.21 77.46
N TYR A 23 -58.43 8.36 77.91
CA TYR A 23 -58.18 9.64 77.25
C TYR A 23 -56.69 10.00 77.24
N SER A 24 -55.99 9.89 78.36
CA SER A 24 -54.55 10.16 78.40
C SER A 24 -53.73 9.19 77.53
N GLN A 25 -54.17 7.94 77.36
CA GLN A 25 -53.52 7.00 76.46
C GLN A 25 -53.75 7.38 75.00
N MET A 26 -54.98 7.73 74.64
CA MET A 26 -55.34 8.16 73.28
C MET A 26 -54.61 9.45 72.89
N GLU A 27 -54.49 10.41 73.81
CA GLU A 27 -53.75 11.65 73.58
C GLU A 27 -52.26 11.40 73.32
N ARG A 28 -51.62 10.49 74.08
CA ARG A 28 -50.24 10.08 73.82
C ARG A 28 -50.09 9.39 72.47
N GLN A 29 -50.96 8.43 72.16
CA GLN A 29 -50.93 7.73 70.88
C GLN A 29 -51.09 8.72 69.71
N GLN A 30 -51.97 9.71 69.85
CA GLN A 30 -52.15 10.73 68.83
C GLN A 30 -50.90 11.60 68.67
N ALA A 31 -50.25 11.98 69.77
CA ALA A 31 -48.98 12.71 69.71
C ALA A 31 -47.87 11.90 69.03
N ASP A 32 -47.75 10.60 69.34
CA ASP A 32 -46.77 9.69 68.72
C ASP A 32 -47.03 9.55 67.21
N TYR A 33 -48.29 9.36 66.80
CA TYR A 33 -48.66 9.31 65.38
C TYR A 33 -48.36 10.62 64.65
N ASP A 34 -48.67 11.77 65.25
CA ASP A 34 -48.39 13.07 64.66
C ASP A 34 -46.88 13.31 64.51
N GLU A 35 -46.06 12.79 65.42
CA GLU A 35 -44.60 12.83 65.31
C GLU A 35 -44.07 11.93 64.20
N GLU A 36 -44.55 10.69 64.09
CA GLU A 36 -44.19 9.79 63.00
C GLU A 36 -44.57 10.38 61.63
N VAL A 37 -45.78 10.93 61.49
CA VAL A 37 -46.24 11.57 60.25
C VAL A 37 -45.33 12.76 59.89
N ARG A 38 -44.93 13.56 60.87
CA ARG A 38 -44.00 14.69 60.65
C ARG A 38 -42.64 14.21 60.18
N LYS A 39 -42.12 13.14 60.77
CA LYS A 39 -40.86 12.52 60.37
C LYS A 39 -40.94 11.97 58.95
N PHE A 40 -41.98 11.20 58.62
CA PHE A 40 -42.20 10.68 57.27
C PHE A 40 -42.31 11.79 56.21
N LYS A 41 -42.97 12.90 56.52
CA LYS A 41 -43.04 14.05 55.61
C LYS A 41 -41.66 14.64 55.34
N LYS A 42 -40.86 14.85 56.39
CA LYS A 42 -39.49 15.36 56.27
C LYS A 42 -38.61 14.42 55.46
N ASP A 43 -38.63 13.13 55.76
CA ASP A 43 -37.85 12.13 55.05
C ASP A 43 -38.29 12.03 53.57
N SER A 44 -39.59 12.18 53.29
CA SER A 44 -40.12 12.23 51.92
C SER A 44 -39.67 13.47 51.15
N GLU A 45 -39.64 14.64 51.78
CA GLU A 45 -39.13 15.88 51.17
C GLU A 45 -37.64 15.76 50.86
N GLN A 46 -36.85 15.24 51.80
CA GLN A 46 -35.42 15.02 51.59
C GLN A 46 -35.16 14.03 50.44
N ALA A 47 -35.91 12.93 50.38
CA ALA A 47 -35.81 11.96 49.28
C ALA A 47 -36.17 12.58 47.92
N LYS A 48 -37.15 13.49 47.88
CA LYS A 48 -37.50 14.23 46.64
C LYS A 48 -36.37 15.15 46.20
N GLU A 49 -35.74 15.88 47.12
CA GLU A 49 -34.60 16.73 46.81
C GLU A 49 -33.40 15.93 46.29
N GLU A 50 -33.12 14.78 46.91
CA GLU A 50 -32.09 13.85 46.45
C GLU A 50 -32.40 13.31 45.04
N LEU A 51 -33.65 12.92 44.78
CA LEU A 51 -34.07 12.47 43.46
C LEU A 51 -33.85 13.56 42.39
N VAL A 52 -34.22 14.81 42.68
CA VAL A 52 -34.01 15.94 41.76
C VAL A 52 -32.52 16.14 41.47
N ARG A 53 -31.66 16.04 42.49
CA ARG A 53 -30.20 16.13 42.29
C ARG A 53 -29.67 15.02 41.38
N VAL A 54 -30.11 13.79 41.59
CA VAL A 54 -29.71 12.64 40.77
C VAL A 54 -30.20 12.78 39.32
N VAL A 55 -31.45 13.19 39.12
CA VAL A 55 -32.02 13.43 37.78
C VAL A 55 -31.22 14.49 37.03
N ASN A 56 -30.89 15.61 37.68
CA ASN A 56 -30.09 16.65 37.06
C ASN A 56 -28.69 16.12 36.67
N LYS A 57 -28.07 15.34 37.56
CA LYS A 57 -26.76 14.75 37.27
C LYS A 57 -26.80 13.74 36.11
N LEU A 58 -27.87 12.96 36.00
CA LEU A 58 -28.09 12.05 34.87
C LEU A 58 -28.23 12.84 33.57
N ASN A 59 -29.03 13.91 33.54
CA ASN A 59 -29.18 14.75 32.37
C ASN A 59 -27.85 15.38 31.91
N ASP A 60 -27.02 15.84 32.86
CA ASP A 60 -25.69 16.37 32.56
C ASP A 60 -24.78 15.31 31.94
N LEU A 61 -24.79 14.09 32.48
CA LEU A 61 -23.99 12.97 31.97
C LEU A 61 -24.48 12.49 30.61
N GLU A 62 -25.79 12.48 30.37
CA GLU A 62 -26.37 12.16 29.05
C GLU A 62 -25.95 13.20 28.00
N ALA A 63 -25.99 14.48 28.35
CA ALA A 63 -25.53 15.55 27.47
C ALA A 63 -24.02 15.47 27.18
N GLU A 64 -23.21 15.13 28.19
CA GLU A 64 -21.77 14.92 28.03
C GLU A 64 -21.47 13.70 27.16
N SER A 65 -22.18 12.59 27.38
CA SER A 65 -22.08 11.37 26.56
C SER A 65 -22.42 11.64 25.10
N ALA A 66 -23.51 12.37 24.82
CA ALA A 66 -23.88 12.77 23.47
C ALA A 66 -22.79 13.62 22.79
N LYS A 67 -22.17 14.55 23.52
CA LYS A 67 -21.06 15.36 23.01
C LYS A 67 -19.85 14.50 22.66
N TYR A 68 -19.46 13.55 23.51
CA TYR A 68 -18.34 12.66 23.21
C TYR A 68 -18.64 11.72 22.04
N GLN A 69 -19.86 11.21 21.94
CA GLN A 69 -20.29 10.39 20.82
C GLN A 69 -20.19 11.16 19.49
N GLU A 70 -20.62 12.42 19.47
CA GLU A 70 -20.52 13.25 18.27
C GLU A 70 -19.07 13.59 17.92
N LYS A 71 -18.24 13.92 18.92
CA LYS A 71 -16.79 14.10 18.72
C LYS A 71 -16.14 12.84 18.13
N ALA A 72 -16.49 11.66 18.63
CA ALA A 72 -15.98 10.40 18.09
C ALA A 72 -16.39 10.20 16.63
N LYS A 73 -17.67 10.41 16.29
CA LYS A 73 -18.16 10.31 14.90
C LYS A 73 -17.44 11.27 13.95
N THR A 74 -17.27 12.53 14.36
CA THR A 74 -16.56 13.52 13.54
C THR A 74 -15.10 13.13 13.32
N LEU A 75 -14.40 12.65 14.36
CA LEU A 75 -13.03 12.16 14.25
C LEU A 75 -12.95 10.95 13.31
N ASP A 76 -13.81 9.95 13.48
CA ASP A 76 -13.85 8.74 12.64
C ASP A 76 -14.12 9.11 11.17
N SER A 77 -15.06 10.02 10.92
CA SER A 77 -15.35 10.51 9.57
C SER A 77 -14.15 11.23 8.93
N GLY A 78 -13.43 12.04 9.71
CA GLY A 78 -12.20 12.71 9.26
C GLY A 78 -11.08 11.72 8.94
N GLN A 79 -10.92 10.68 9.76
CA GLN A 79 -9.95 9.61 9.51
C GLN A 79 -10.29 8.81 8.25
N LEU A 80 -11.56 8.43 8.05
CA LEU A 80 -12.01 7.73 6.85
C LEU A 80 -11.77 8.56 5.58
N ASN A 81 -12.04 9.87 5.63
CA ASN A 81 -11.77 10.77 4.52
C ASN A 81 -10.27 10.86 4.21
N ALA A 82 -9.42 11.02 5.24
CA ALA A 82 -7.97 11.05 5.05
C ALA A 82 -7.41 9.73 4.48
N ILE A 83 -7.96 8.59 4.90
CA ILE A 83 -7.62 7.28 4.34
C ILE A 83 -8.04 7.20 2.86
N ALA A 84 -9.24 7.67 2.51
CA ALA A 84 -9.71 7.67 1.13
C ALA A 84 -8.83 8.54 0.22
N GLU A 85 -8.46 9.74 0.68
CA GLU A 85 -7.52 10.62 -0.05
C GLU A 85 -6.15 9.97 -0.24
N MET A 86 -5.63 9.30 0.78
CA MET A 86 -4.34 8.61 0.71
C MET A 86 -4.39 7.42 -0.25
N GLN A 87 -5.48 6.65 -0.24
CA GLN A 87 -5.70 5.55 -1.19
C GLN A 87 -5.75 6.05 -2.63
N GLU A 88 -6.37 7.19 -2.89
CA GLU A 88 -6.43 7.74 -4.25
C GLU A 88 -5.06 8.23 -4.73
N LYS A 89 -4.27 8.88 -3.85
CA LYS A 89 -2.87 9.24 -4.14
C LYS A 89 -2.01 8.00 -4.42
N LEU A 90 -2.24 6.91 -3.68
CA LEU A 90 -1.52 5.66 -3.91
C LEU A 90 -1.89 5.06 -5.28
N ARG A 91 -3.18 5.05 -5.65
CA ARG A 91 -3.62 4.59 -6.98
C ARG A 91 -3.04 5.41 -8.12
N THR A 92 -2.94 6.73 -7.98
CA THR A 92 -2.34 7.58 -9.02
C THR A 92 -0.85 7.31 -9.15
N GLN A 93 -0.14 7.14 -8.04
CA GLN A 93 1.28 6.74 -8.03
C GLN A 93 1.50 5.36 -8.64
N GLU A 94 0.64 4.38 -8.38
CA GLU A 94 0.71 3.04 -8.98
C GLU A 94 0.52 3.06 -10.50
N LYS A 95 -0.43 3.88 -10.99
CA LYS A 95 -0.64 4.09 -12.42
C LYS A 95 0.60 4.73 -13.06
N GLU A 96 1.16 5.74 -12.42
CA GLU A 96 2.36 6.43 -12.91
C GLU A 96 3.59 5.52 -12.92
N LEU A 97 3.80 4.72 -11.88
CA LEU A 97 4.86 3.71 -11.85
C LEU A 97 4.70 2.69 -12.98
N SER A 98 3.47 2.28 -13.28
CA SER A 98 3.18 1.36 -14.37
C SER A 98 3.49 2.01 -15.73
N ARG A 99 3.14 3.29 -15.91
CA ARG A 99 3.48 4.07 -17.11
C ARG A 99 5.00 4.17 -17.30
N LEU A 100 5.73 4.58 -16.27
CA LEU A 100 7.19 4.72 -16.31
C LEU A 100 7.91 3.39 -16.58
N ARG A 101 7.40 2.28 -16.05
CA ARG A 101 7.92 0.93 -16.36
C ARG A 101 7.75 0.57 -17.84
N ASN A 102 6.61 0.91 -18.44
CA ASN A 102 6.37 0.68 -19.85
C ASN A 102 7.29 1.54 -20.72
N GLU A 103 7.42 2.83 -20.40
CA GLU A 103 8.33 3.75 -21.10
C GLU A 103 9.79 3.28 -21.02
N LEU A 104 10.24 2.82 -19.85
CA LEU A 104 11.57 2.26 -19.70
C LEU A 104 11.78 1.05 -20.62
N SER A 105 10.83 0.11 -20.66
CA SER A 105 10.91 -1.06 -21.54
C SER A 105 10.95 -0.68 -23.03
N GLU A 106 10.21 0.34 -23.43
CA GLU A 106 10.26 0.87 -24.80
C GLU A 106 11.62 1.49 -25.12
N LYS A 107 12.18 2.28 -24.20
CA LYS A 107 13.51 2.87 -24.35
C LYS A 107 14.61 1.81 -24.44
N GLU A 108 14.51 0.73 -23.66
CA GLU A 108 15.44 -0.41 -23.76
C GLU A 108 15.38 -1.10 -25.12
N LYS A 109 14.18 -1.26 -25.70
CA LYS A 109 14.03 -1.81 -27.06
C LYS A 109 14.68 -0.91 -28.10
N ILE A 110 14.43 0.40 -28.02
CA ILE A 110 15.04 1.39 -28.93
C ILE A 110 16.57 1.36 -28.79
N ALA A 111 17.10 1.30 -27.57
CA ALA A 111 18.53 1.22 -27.32
C ALA A 111 19.17 -0.01 -28.00
N LYS A 112 18.52 -1.18 -27.90
CA LYS A 112 18.98 -2.39 -28.60
C LYS A 112 18.98 -2.22 -30.12
N THR A 113 17.90 -1.69 -30.69
CA THR A 113 17.85 -1.44 -32.14
C THR A 113 18.90 -0.44 -32.60
N PHE A 114 19.22 0.55 -31.78
CA PHE A 114 20.26 1.52 -32.07
C PHE A 114 21.64 0.88 -32.08
N GLU A 115 21.90 -0.03 -31.13
CA GLU A 115 23.16 -0.76 -31.06
C GLU A 115 23.32 -1.75 -32.24
N GLU A 116 22.23 -2.35 -32.72
CA GLU A 116 22.21 -3.15 -33.94
C GLU A 116 22.51 -2.29 -35.19
N MET A 117 21.85 -1.14 -35.33
CA MET A 117 22.13 -0.20 -36.44
C MET A 117 23.56 0.31 -36.43
N LYS A 118 24.15 0.53 -35.25
CA LYS A 118 25.55 0.94 -35.13
C LYS A 118 26.51 -0.13 -35.65
N LYS A 119 26.28 -1.40 -35.31
CA LYS A 119 27.09 -2.51 -35.84
C LYS A 119 26.98 -2.65 -37.35
N GLU A 120 25.79 -2.45 -37.90
CA GLU A 120 25.58 -2.46 -39.36
C GLU A 120 26.32 -1.29 -40.02
N LEU A 121 26.29 -0.10 -39.43
CA LEU A 121 27.05 1.04 -39.90
C LEU A 121 28.56 0.75 -39.93
N ASP A 122 29.12 0.26 -38.81
CA ASP A 122 30.54 -0.09 -38.71
C ASP A 122 30.93 -1.15 -39.78
N TYR A 123 30.05 -2.10 -40.06
CA TYR A 123 30.24 -3.12 -41.10
C TYR A 123 30.26 -2.53 -42.51
N LEU A 124 29.31 -1.65 -42.83
CA LEU A 124 29.21 -0.98 -44.12
C LEU A 124 30.39 -0.02 -44.36
N GLU A 125 30.85 0.67 -43.33
CA GLU A 125 32.06 1.51 -43.38
C GLU A 125 33.28 0.67 -43.73
N LEU A 126 33.49 -0.47 -43.06
CA LEU A 126 34.60 -1.39 -43.37
C LEU A 126 34.52 -1.96 -44.80
N GLN A 127 33.30 -2.28 -45.26
CA GLN A 127 33.09 -2.73 -46.64
C GLN A 127 33.43 -1.63 -47.65
N ASN A 128 33.06 -0.38 -47.36
CA ASN A 128 33.35 0.76 -48.22
C ASN A 128 34.86 1.03 -48.31
N ASP A 129 35.57 0.98 -47.17
CA ASP A 129 37.03 1.11 -47.13
C ASP A 129 37.71 0.01 -47.97
N THR A 130 37.23 -1.23 -47.87
CA THR A 130 37.75 -2.37 -48.64
C THR A 130 37.54 -2.18 -50.15
N LEU A 131 36.34 -1.71 -50.54
CA LEU A 131 36.03 -1.43 -51.94
C LEU A 131 36.87 -0.26 -52.47
N SER A 132 37.05 0.79 -51.67
CA SER A 132 37.89 1.95 -52.01
C SER A 132 39.34 1.52 -52.21
N GLN A 133 39.91 0.72 -51.31
CA GLN A 133 41.26 0.17 -51.46
C GLN A 133 41.41 -0.73 -52.70
N THR A 134 40.36 -1.50 -53.01
CA THR A 134 40.32 -2.32 -54.23
C THR A 134 40.29 -1.45 -55.49
N LEU A 135 39.48 -0.38 -55.47
CA LEU A 135 39.39 0.59 -56.57
C LEU A 135 40.75 1.24 -56.82
N ASP A 136 41.41 1.76 -55.78
CA ASP A 136 42.75 2.37 -55.88
C ASP A 136 43.77 1.40 -56.49
N SER A 137 43.73 0.13 -56.09
CA SER A 137 44.61 -0.92 -56.63
C SER A 137 44.36 -1.17 -58.12
N LYS A 138 43.08 -1.17 -58.54
CA LYS A 138 42.70 -1.30 -59.95
C LYS A 138 43.07 -0.06 -60.76
N GLU A 139 42.87 1.14 -60.23
CA GLU A 139 43.31 2.37 -60.87
C GLU A 139 44.84 2.40 -61.08
N ASN A 140 45.61 1.96 -60.10
CA ASN A 140 47.06 1.83 -60.24
C ASN A 140 47.46 0.82 -61.31
N THR A 141 46.75 -0.31 -61.37
CA THR A 141 46.95 -1.32 -62.43
C THR A 141 46.65 -0.73 -63.82
N VAL A 142 45.56 0.03 -63.95
CA VAL A 142 45.20 0.71 -65.21
C VAL A 142 46.28 1.71 -65.59
N LYS A 143 46.71 2.58 -64.67
CA LYS A 143 47.80 3.54 -64.92
C LYS A 143 49.10 2.87 -65.36
N GLU A 144 49.42 1.69 -64.81
CA GLU A 144 50.59 0.90 -65.23
C GLU A 144 50.43 0.39 -66.67
N LEU A 145 49.28 -0.19 -67.00
CA LEU A 145 48.98 -0.67 -68.35
C LEU A 145 48.96 0.48 -69.37
N GLU A 146 48.41 1.64 -69.01
CA GLU A 146 48.44 2.85 -69.83
C GLU A 146 49.88 3.31 -70.09
N ARG A 147 50.74 3.33 -69.06
CA ARG A 147 52.18 3.62 -69.21
C ARG A 147 52.88 2.60 -70.10
N HIS A 148 52.59 1.31 -69.95
CA HIS A 148 53.16 0.27 -70.80
C HIS A 148 52.73 0.43 -72.26
N ILE A 149 51.44 0.70 -72.52
CA ILE A 149 50.92 0.95 -73.87
C ILE A 149 51.60 2.18 -74.49
N ALA A 150 51.75 3.26 -73.73
CA ALA A 150 52.45 4.45 -74.19
C ALA A 150 53.91 4.15 -74.55
N SER A 151 54.63 3.40 -73.71
CA SER A 151 56.00 2.95 -73.99
C SER A 151 56.08 2.10 -75.26
N MET A 152 55.20 1.12 -75.43
CA MET A 152 55.17 0.29 -76.65
C MET A 152 54.87 1.11 -77.91
N ARG A 153 53.94 2.07 -77.83
CA ARG A 153 53.64 2.97 -78.95
C ARG A 153 54.86 3.83 -79.33
N MET A 154 55.59 4.33 -78.33
CA MET A 154 56.82 5.10 -78.57
C MET A 154 57.92 4.23 -79.20
N GLU A 155 58.12 3.02 -78.68
CA GLU A 155 59.07 2.04 -79.23
C GLU A 155 58.71 1.68 -80.68
N ALA A 156 57.45 1.39 -80.97
CA ALA A 156 56.98 1.14 -82.34
C ALA A 156 57.24 2.33 -83.27
N THR A 157 57.02 3.56 -82.79
CA THR A 157 57.31 4.79 -83.55
C THR A 157 58.81 4.95 -83.82
N LEU A 158 59.66 4.68 -82.81
CA LEU A 158 61.13 4.72 -82.96
C LEU A 158 61.64 3.64 -83.93
N TYR A 159 61.10 2.43 -83.87
CA TYR A 159 61.41 1.37 -84.83
C TYR A 159 61.01 1.77 -86.25
N GLN A 160 59.82 2.34 -86.44
CA GLN A 160 59.35 2.82 -87.75
C GLN A 160 60.22 3.97 -88.29
N GLN A 161 60.66 4.90 -87.44
CA GLN A 161 61.59 5.96 -87.81
C GLN A 161 63.00 5.41 -88.12
N SER A 162 63.46 4.40 -87.39
CA SER A 162 64.76 3.76 -87.60
C SER A 162 64.82 2.96 -88.91
N CYS A 163 63.69 2.42 -89.37
CA CYS A 163 63.55 1.80 -90.69
C CYS A 163 63.26 2.80 -91.81
N SER A 164 63.09 4.08 -91.50
CA SER A 164 62.79 5.17 -92.45
C SER A 164 63.98 6.11 -92.64
N SER A 165 65.11 5.56 -93.08
CA SER A 165 66.09 6.35 -93.83
C SER A 165 65.68 6.38 -95.30
N GLY A 166 64.81 7.34 -95.63
CA GLY A 166 64.53 7.74 -97.01
C GLY A 166 63.17 7.35 -97.56
N SER A 167 62.11 8.05 -97.17
CA SER A 167 61.14 8.64 -98.13
C SER A 167 60.11 9.52 -97.41
N THR A 168 59.86 10.70 -97.97
CA THR A 168 58.71 11.58 -97.70
C THR A 168 57.36 10.86 -97.97
N PRO A 169 56.26 11.30 -97.35
CA PRO A 169 55.09 10.48 -97.06
C PRO A 169 54.12 10.39 -98.24
N LEU A 170 53.59 9.19 -98.48
CA LEU A 170 52.34 9.02 -99.23
C LEU A 170 51.22 8.94 -98.22
N ALA A 171 50.35 9.95 -98.28
CA ALA A 171 48.95 9.78 -97.94
C ALA A 171 48.39 8.65 -98.83
N ASP A 172 47.84 7.61 -98.23
CA ASP A 172 46.48 7.19 -98.54
C ASP A 172 46.01 6.09 -97.59
N GLU A 173 44.78 6.27 -97.15
CA GLU A 173 43.73 5.27 -96.93
C GLU A 173 43.97 4.13 -95.94
N THR A 174 42.98 3.98 -95.05
CA THR A 174 42.64 2.87 -94.12
C THR A 174 42.93 3.20 -92.66
N GLU A 175 41.97 3.29 -91.73
CA GLU A 175 40.59 2.83 -91.69
C GLU A 175 39.78 3.81 -90.82
N SER A 176 38.69 4.31 -91.38
CA SER A 176 37.60 4.91 -90.64
C SER A 176 36.95 3.83 -89.76
N LEU A 177 37.40 3.70 -88.51
CA LEU A 177 36.64 3.04 -87.43
C LEU A 177 35.59 4.01 -86.87
N ALA A 178 34.80 4.60 -87.77
CA ALA A 178 33.53 5.20 -87.46
C ALA A 178 32.44 4.14 -87.67
N ASP A 179 32.36 3.17 -86.77
CA ASP A 179 31.13 2.39 -86.55
C ASP A 179 31.21 1.60 -85.22
N ILE A 180 31.12 2.33 -84.11
CA ILE A 180 30.44 1.81 -82.92
C ILE A 180 29.28 2.75 -82.65
N ARG A 181 28.16 2.43 -83.30
CA ARG A 181 26.83 2.90 -82.95
C ARG A 181 26.61 2.76 -81.43
N PRO A 182 26.45 3.84 -80.66
CA PRO A 182 25.96 3.71 -79.30
C PRO A 182 24.45 3.47 -79.37
N PRO A 183 23.89 2.39 -78.80
CA PRO A 183 22.46 2.35 -78.57
C PRO A 183 22.17 3.13 -77.29
N PHE A 184 22.27 4.47 -77.35
CA PHE A 184 21.47 5.27 -76.45
C PHE A 184 20.08 5.41 -77.07
N THR A 185 19.19 4.52 -76.65
CA THR A 185 17.75 4.80 -76.70
C THR A 185 17.33 5.22 -75.31
N ALA A 186 16.92 6.49 -75.17
CA ALA A 186 16.14 6.95 -74.04
C ALA A 186 14.71 6.43 -74.21
N ALA A 187 14.28 5.49 -73.38
CA ALA A 187 12.89 5.09 -73.27
C ALA A 187 12.53 4.81 -71.80
N ARG A 188 11.94 5.86 -71.20
CA ARG A 188 10.89 5.95 -70.16
C ARG A 188 10.75 4.89 -69.03
N PRO A 189 10.31 5.34 -67.84
CA PRO A 189 10.24 4.53 -66.63
C PRO A 189 9.12 3.49 -66.71
N TYR A 190 9.48 2.23 -66.46
CA TYR A 190 8.51 1.16 -66.23
C TYR A 190 8.24 1.04 -64.73
N THR A 191 7.16 1.67 -64.26
CA THR A 191 6.56 1.33 -62.97
C THR A 191 5.74 0.05 -63.15
N LYS A 192 6.20 -1.06 -62.59
CA LYS A 192 5.33 -2.23 -62.38
C LYS A 192 5.42 -2.67 -60.93
N ALA A 193 4.36 -2.32 -60.21
CA ALA A 193 4.01 -2.88 -58.93
C ALA A 193 3.99 -4.42 -59.01
N HIS A 194 4.71 -5.06 -58.09
CA HIS A 194 4.38 -6.41 -57.65
C HIS A 194 3.74 -6.29 -56.26
N SER A 195 2.41 -6.24 -56.29
CA SER A 195 1.56 -6.56 -55.16
C SER A 195 1.11 -8.02 -55.30
N THR A 196 1.19 -8.73 -54.16
CA THR A 196 0.31 -9.82 -53.69
C THR A 196 0.26 -11.15 -54.44
N LEU A 197 0.86 -12.17 -53.83
CA LEU A 197 0.32 -13.52 -53.55
C LEU A 197 1.46 -14.27 -52.83
N GLY A 198 1.37 -14.76 -51.59
CA GLY A 198 0.24 -15.18 -50.77
C GLY A 198 0.57 -16.58 -50.24
N ALA A 199 0.81 -16.71 -48.93
CA ALA A 199 0.69 -17.96 -48.15
C ALA A 199 1.07 -17.63 -46.69
N ASN A 200 0.09 -17.31 -45.84
CA ASN A 200 -0.57 -18.26 -44.93
C ASN A 200 0.42 -18.98 -44.01
N LEU A 201 0.59 -18.47 -42.79
CA LEU A 201 0.57 -19.26 -41.55
C LEU A 201 0.18 -18.35 -40.37
N SER A 202 -1.12 -18.29 -40.11
CA SER A 202 -1.62 -18.20 -38.74
C SER A 202 -2.01 -19.62 -38.34
N PRO A 203 -1.81 -20.00 -37.07
CA PRO A 203 -2.97 -20.41 -36.33
C PRO A 203 -3.09 -19.67 -35.00
N GLN A 204 -4.27 -19.11 -34.80
CA GLN A 204 -4.81 -18.66 -33.53
C GLN A 204 -5.30 -19.87 -32.69
N PRO A 205 -5.88 -19.65 -31.50
CA PRO A 205 -5.49 -20.26 -30.24
C PRO A 205 -6.27 -21.56 -29.92
N ARG A 206 -5.76 -22.36 -28.97
CA ARG A 206 -6.61 -23.35 -28.27
C ARG A 206 -6.43 -23.25 -26.77
N HIS A 207 -7.48 -22.73 -26.13
CA HIS A 207 -7.86 -23.06 -24.76
C HIS A 207 -8.26 -24.54 -24.67
N LYS A 208 -7.81 -25.21 -23.61
CA LYS A 208 -8.64 -26.12 -22.80
C LYS A 208 -8.05 -26.17 -21.40
N GLY A 209 -8.92 -25.90 -20.41
CA GLY A 209 -8.52 -25.69 -19.02
C GLY A 209 -8.08 -26.96 -18.30
N SER A 210 -7.29 -26.74 -17.26
CA SER A 210 -7.28 -27.53 -16.05
C SER A 210 -6.87 -26.60 -14.92
N GLY A 211 -7.73 -26.47 -13.91
CA GLY A 211 -7.47 -25.67 -12.73
C GLY A 211 -6.20 -26.14 -12.02
N GLY A 212 -5.40 -25.17 -11.59
CA GLY A 212 -4.20 -25.40 -10.80
C GLY A 212 -3.78 -24.08 -10.19
N LEU A 213 -4.12 -23.89 -8.92
CA LEU A 213 -3.70 -22.76 -8.10
C LEU A 213 -2.18 -22.59 -8.21
N THR A 214 -1.72 -21.51 -8.86
CA THR A 214 -0.32 -21.10 -8.79
C THR A 214 -0.06 -20.58 -7.39
N LYS A 215 0.39 -21.47 -6.52
CA LYS A 215 1.06 -21.10 -5.27
C LYS A 215 2.25 -20.21 -5.66
N SER A 216 2.22 -18.96 -5.23
CA SER A 216 3.41 -18.11 -5.19
C SER A 216 4.47 -18.79 -4.32
N LEU A 217 5.39 -19.51 -4.94
CA LEU A 217 6.66 -19.86 -4.32
C LEU A 217 7.56 -18.63 -4.43
N SER A 218 7.56 -17.86 -3.34
CA SER A 218 8.61 -16.89 -3.05
C SER A 218 9.93 -17.66 -2.89
N ASN A 219 10.66 -17.85 -3.98
CA ASN A 219 12.03 -18.31 -3.94
C ASN A 219 12.91 -17.18 -3.36
N TYR A 220 13.10 -17.20 -2.03
CA TYR A 220 14.33 -16.66 -1.47
C TYR A 220 15.46 -17.60 -1.86
N ALA A 221 16.12 -17.30 -2.99
CA ALA A 221 17.46 -17.79 -3.21
C ALA A 221 18.36 -17.10 -2.18
N ILE A 222 18.58 -17.75 -1.04
CA ILE A 222 19.63 -17.38 -0.10
C ILE A 222 20.92 -17.92 -0.74
N ASP A 223 21.63 -17.06 -1.46
CA ASP A 223 22.99 -17.34 -1.87
C ASP A 223 23.82 -17.61 -0.61
N ALA A 224 24.26 -18.87 -0.46
CA ALA A 224 25.01 -19.37 0.68
C ALA A 224 26.47 -18.89 0.72
N ASN A 225 26.77 -17.71 0.17
CA ASN A 225 28.12 -17.20 0.10
C ASN A 225 28.21 -15.67 0.18
N CYS A 226 27.66 -15.08 1.24
CA CYS A 226 28.18 -13.81 1.72
C CYS A 226 28.16 -13.77 3.26
N ASN A 227 29.36 -13.74 3.84
CA ASN A 227 29.60 -13.28 5.20
C ASN A 227 29.29 -11.77 5.31
N ARG A 228 28.04 -11.38 5.10
CA ARG A 228 27.54 -10.09 5.54
C ARG A 228 26.63 -10.35 6.72
N ARG A 229 27.04 -9.84 7.88
CA ARG A 229 26.10 -9.59 8.96
C ARG A 229 25.03 -8.68 8.39
N ASP A 230 23.90 -9.26 8.00
CA ASP A 230 22.68 -8.51 7.74
C ASP A 230 22.21 -7.99 9.10
N ASP A 231 22.80 -6.86 9.50
CA ASP A 231 22.40 -6.14 10.68
C ASP A 231 20.97 -5.63 10.43
N VAL A 232 19.99 -6.41 10.89
CA VAL A 232 18.59 -5.99 10.99
C VAL A 232 18.59 -4.67 11.73
N SER A 233 18.38 -3.58 10.99
CA SER A 233 18.38 -2.22 11.55
C SER A 233 17.54 -2.18 12.81
N ALA A 234 17.97 -1.44 13.83
CA ALA A 234 17.24 -1.32 15.10
C ALA A 234 15.77 -0.91 14.88
N ALA A 235 15.48 -0.15 13.81
CA ALA A 235 14.11 0.17 13.39
C ALA A 235 13.33 -1.06 12.91
N MET A 236 13.93 -1.91 12.08
CA MET A 236 13.33 -3.16 11.60
C MET A 236 13.12 -4.16 12.74
N SER A 237 14.09 -4.26 13.66
CA SER A 237 13.98 -5.07 14.88
C SER A 237 12.82 -4.60 15.78
N ARG A 238 12.64 -3.29 15.98
CA ARG A 238 11.50 -2.73 16.72
C ARG A 238 10.18 -2.99 16.02
N SER A 239 10.14 -2.85 14.69
CA SER A 239 8.96 -3.13 13.88
C SER A 239 8.55 -4.61 13.99
N LEU A 240 9.51 -5.53 13.90
CA LEU A 240 9.25 -6.97 14.00
C LEU A 240 8.67 -7.34 15.36
N ARG A 241 9.24 -6.82 16.45
CA ARG A 241 8.72 -7.01 17.81
C ARG A 241 7.32 -6.42 17.98
N SER A 242 7.05 -5.24 17.42
CA SER A 242 5.71 -4.63 17.45
C SER A 242 4.68 -5.48 16.71
N THR A 243 5.03 -5.99 15.53
CA THR A 243 4.15 -6.86 14.73
C THR A 243 3.90 -8.19 15.45
N GLN A 244 4.93 -8.80 16.06
CA GLN A 244 4.78 -10.01 16.88
C GLN A 244 3.84 -9.78 18.06
N LYS A 245 3.99 -8.66 18.79
CA LYS A 245 3.09 -8.30 19.89
C LYS A 245 1.64 -8.16 19.42
N LYS A 246 1.39 -7.39 18.36
CA LYS A 246 0.05 -7.23 17.78
C LYS A 246 -0.57 -8.56 17.36
N LEU A 247 0.24 -9.48 16.83
CA LEU A 247 -0.21 -10.81 16.43
C LEU A 247 -0.61 -11.66 17.64
N VAL A 248 0.15 -11.62 18.73
CA VAL A 248 -0.20 -12.28 19.99
C VAL A 248 -1.48 -11.69 20.58
N ASP A 249 -1.58 -10.36 20.64
CA ASP A 249 -2.77 -9.66 21.14
C ASP A 249 -4.02 -10.00 20.31
N SER A 250 -3.87 -10.06 18.98
CA SER A 250 -4.96 -10.44 18.07
C SER A 250 -5.41 -11.90 18.29
N ARG A 251 -4.47 -12.82 18.52
CA ARG A 251 -4.79 -14.22 18.84
C ARG A 251 -5.53 -14.34 20.17
N LEU A 252 -5.11 -13.58 21.18
CA LEU A 252 -5.77 -13.55 22.48
C LEU A 252 -7.20 -13.00 22.37
N LEU A 253 -7.39 -11.91 21.61
CA LEU A 253 -8.71 -11.32 21.36
C LEU A 253 -9.65 -12.33 20.68
N VAL A 254 -9.18 -13.04 19.65
CA VAL A 254 -9.97 -14.09 18.98
C VAL A 254 -10.36 -15.20 19.95
N LYS A 255 -9.46 -15.60 20.86
CA LYS A 255 -9.76 -16.61 21.89
C LYS A 255 -10.83 -16.11 22.87
N CYS A 256 -10.71 -14.87 23.36
CA CYS A 256 -11.70 -14.26 24.24
C CYS A 256 -13.08 -14.12 23.57
N LEU A 257 -13.12 -13.71 22.29
CA LEU A 257 -14.35 -13.63 21.51
C LEU A 257 -14.98 -15.01 21.34
N LYS A 258 -14.19 -16.03 20.99
CA LYS A 258 -14.65 -17.41 20.85
C LYS A 258 -15.27 -17.93 22.16
N GLU A 259 -14.57 -17.78 23.28
CA GLU A 259 -15.06 -18.23 24.59
C GLU A 259 -16.34 -17.49 25.00
N THR A 260 -16.46 -16.20 24.67
CA THR A 260 -17.67 -15.40 24.92
C THR A 260 -18.87 -15.92 24.13
N VAL A 261 -18.66 -16.22 22.84
CA VAL A 261 -19.69 -16.79 21.96
C VAL A 261 -20.10 -18.19 22.44
N GLU A 262 -19.15 -19.02 22.86
CA GLU A 262 -19.43 -20.35 23.39
C GLU A 262 -20.22 -20.31 24.71
N ARG A 263 -19.91 -19.37 25.61
CA ARG A 263 -20.69 -19.15 26.84
C ARG A 263 -22.12 -18.70 26.53
N LEU A 264 -22.26 -17.74 25.61
CA LEU A 264 -23.56 -17.26 25.17
C LEU A 264 -24.41 -18.39 24.53
N ALA A 265 -23.78 -19.26 23.73
CA ALA A 265 -24.43 -20.42 23.13
C ALA A 265 -24.91 -21.46 24.17
N ARG A 266 -24.27 -21.50 25.36
CA ARG A 266 -24.69 -22.32 26.50
C ARG A 266 -25.71 -21.64 27.43
N GLY A 267 -26.09 -20.38 27.15
CA GLY A 267 -26.97 -19.59 28.00
C GLY A 267 -26.29 -19.03 29.26
N GLU A 268 -24.96 -19.08 29.33
CA GLU A 268 -24.16 -18.48 30.40
C GLU A 268 -23.94 -16.98 30.14
N SER A 269 -23.78 -16.17 31.20
CA SER A 269 -23.47 -14.75 31.06
C SER A 269 -22.08 -14.55 30.44
N PRO A 270 -21.94 -13.70 29.40
CA PRO A 270 -20.66 -13.41 28.79
C PRO A 270 -19.72 -12.67 29.77
N ASP A 271 -18.44 -13.02 29.73
CA ASP A 271 -17.42 -12.41 30.59
C ASP A 271 -16.78 -11.23 29.87
N ILE A 272 -17.49 -10.11 29.97
CA ILE A 272 -17.15 -8.84 29.30
C ILE A 272 -15.83 -8.28 29.84
N SER A 273 -15.52 -8.52 31.12
CA SER A 273 -14.26 -8.09 31.75
C SER A 273 -13.04 -8.69 31.04
N ARG A 274 -13.13 -9.97 30.67
CA ARG A 274 -12.06 -10.68 29.94
C ARG A 274 -11.93 -10.20 28.48
N LEU A 275 -13.03 -9.81 27.85
CA LEU A 275 -13.03 -9.24 26.49
C LEU A 275 -12.44 -7.82 26.47
N LEU A 276 -12.70 -7.03 27.51
CA LEU A 276 -12.18 -5.67 27.68
C LEU A 276 -10.73 -5.62 28.19
N GLY A 277 -10.10 -6.77 28.44
CA GLY A 277 -8.74 -6.83 28.98
C GLY A 277 -8.62 -6.23 30.39
N ILE A 278 -9.73 -6.12 31.12
CA ILE A 278 -9.74 -5.68 32.50
C ILE A 278 -9.15 -6.83 33.31
N LYS A 279 -7.90 -6.68 33.75
CA LYS A 279 -7.27 -7.60 34.70
C LYS A 279 -8.12 -7.60 35.96
N THR A 280 -8.97 -8.60 36.12
CA THR A 280 -9.46 -8.98 37.44
C THR A 280 -8.29 -9.68 38.15
N ASP A 281 -8.00 -9.31 39.38
CA ASP A 281 -6.86 -9.76 40.20
C ASP A 281 -6.89 -11.26 40.57
N SER A 282 -7.45 -12.12 39.72
CA SER A 282 -7.49 -13.58 39.86
C SER A 282 -6.87 -14.30 38.66
N MET A 283 -5.85 -13.70 38.05
CA MET A 283 -5.05 -14.38 37.04
C MET A 283 -4.01 -15.25 37.75
N SER A 284 -4.35 -16.54 37.89
CA SER A 284 -3.41 -17.60 38.24
C SER A 284 -2.28 -17.60 37.20
N GLU A 285 -1.07 -17.31 37.67
CA GLU A 285 0.17 -17.38 36.91
C GLU A 285 0.45 -18.85 36.55
N SER A 286 -0.03 -19.30 35.41
CA SER A 286 0.45 -20.53 34.80
C SER A 286 0.44 -20.34 33.29
N GLU A 287 1.65 -20.39 32.72
CA GLU A 287 1.99 -20.28 31.30
C GLU A 287 2.07 -18.86 30.71
N ALA A 288 3.01 -18.07 31.24
CA ALA A 288 3.71 -17.09 30.42
C ALA A 288 5.22 -17.23 30.66
N GLU A 289 5.88 -17.88 29.71
CA GLU A 289 7.33 -17.94 29.61
C GLU A 289 7.90 -16.51 29.64
N GLN A 290 8.79 -16.27 30.60
CA GLN A 290 9.35 -14.96 30.91
C GLN A 290 10.08 -14.37 29.71
N VAL A 291 9.57 -13.26 29.16
CA VAL A 291 10.39 -12.31 28.42
C VAL A 291 10.64 -11.13 29.35
N ALA A 292 11.90 -10.97 29.73
CA ALA A 292 12.40 -9.97 30.67
C ALA A 292 11.77 -8.59 30.44
N PHE A 293 11.17 -8.05 31.51
CA PHE A 293 10.60 -6.72 31.56
C PHE A 293 11.73 -5.73 31.90
N ASP A 294 12.16 -4.93 30.92
CA ASP A 294 13.07 -3.82 31.18
C ASP A 294 12.28 -2.72 31.89
N SER A 295 12.52 -2.59 33.19
CA SER A 295 11.85 -1.65 34.07
C SER A 295 12.41 -0.26 33.85
N THR A 296 11.77 0.52 32.99
CA THR A 296 11.81 1.97 33.12
C THR A 296 10.38 2.48 33.26
N ALA A 297 9.81 2.29 34.45
CA ALA A 297 8.61 3.00 34.86
C ALA A 297 8.94 4.50 34.83
N MET A 298 8.40 5.21 33.84
CA MET A 298 8.54 6.66 33.71
C MET A 298 7.89 7.30 34.94
N THR A 299 8.71 7.86 35.84
CA THR A 299 8.21 8.48 37.06
C THR A 299 7.47 9.78 36.72
N MET A 300 6.44 10.10 37.49
CA MET A 300 5.57 11.25 37.28
C MET A 300 6.34 12.57 37.06
N GLY A 301 7.46 12.75 37.76
CA GLY A 301 8.31 13.94 37.61
C GLY A 301 9.05 14.04 36.27
N VAL A 302 9.29 12.91 35.58
CA VAL A 302 9.86 12.92 34.21
C VAL A 302 8.78 13.30 33.19
N ALA A 303 7.54 12.85 33.41
CA ALA A 303 6.40 13.22 32.58
C ALA A 303 6.07 14.73 32.71
N GLU A 304 6.10 15.29 33.91
CA GLU A 304 5.88 16.71 34.15
C GLU A 304 6.95 17.59 33.48
N LYS A 305 8.22 17.21 33.55
CA LYS A 305 9.31 17.94 32.87
C LYS A 305 9.16 17.95 31.35
N MET A 306 8.70 16.85 30.75
CA MET A 306 8.47 16.77 29.32
C MET A 306 7.30 17.66 28.87
N ILE A 307 6.23 17.76 29.66
CA ILE A 307 5.08 18.63 29.35
C ILE A 307 5.48 20.11 29.41
N VAL A 308 6.29 20.52 30.38
CA VAL A 308 6.79 21.91 30.49
C VAL A 308 7.74 22.26 29.34
N SER A 309 8.58 21.31 28.92
CA SER A 309 9.48 21.46 27.75
C SER A 309 8.74 21.64 26.43
N MET A 310 7.55 21.05 26.29
CA MET A 310 6.73 21.15 25.07
C MET A 310 5.85 22.40 25.00
N THR A 311 5.78 23.18 26.08
CA THR A 311 4.92 24.37 26.20
C THR A 311 5.69 25.69 26.31
N SER A 312 7.02 25.63 26.19
CA SER A 312 7.92 26.79 26.04
C SER A 312 8.46 26.87 24.63
#